data_AF-A0A1H1RFV7-F1
#
_entry.id   AF-A0A1H1RFV7-F1
#
_cell.length_a   1.000
_cell.length_b   1.000
_cell.length_c   1.000
_cell.angle_alpha   90.00
_cell.angle_beta   90.00
_cell.angle_gamma   90.00
#
_symmetry.space_group_name_H-M   'P 1'
#
loop_
_entity.id
_entity.type
_entity.pdbx_description
1 polymer ?
#
loop_
_entity_poly.entity_id
_entity_poly.type
_entity_poly.pdbx_seq_one_letter_code
_entity_poly.pdbx_strand_id
1 'polypeptide(L)'
;MSIQDIVDFSQANTQPDRYRPDPAKVLKGDPEQAVYNHYNSPCGQMSAGVWEGEVGQWLVNYTEHEYCEIVQGVSVLRDGDGNAKTLRVGDRFVIPAGFKGTWEVLEPCRKIYVVFDRRPENLCCPGRPLREQARSHI
;
A
#
# COMPACT_ATOMS: atom_id res chain seq x y z
N MET A 1 -8.37 14.81 18.88
CA MET A 1 -6.98 14.55 18.47
C MET A 1 -6.07 15.56 19.14
N SER A 2 -4.89 15.12 19.54
CA SER A 2 -3.83 15.90 20.20
C SER A 2 -2.48 15.59 19.55
N ILE A 3 -1.42 16.29 19.97
CA ILE A 3 -0.06 16.03 19.49
C ILE A 3 0.39 14.58 19.78
N GLN A 4 -0.16 13.95 20.82
CA GLN A 4 0.16 12.57 21.21
C GLN A 4 -0.44 11.53 20.25
N ASP A 5 -1.38 11.94 19.38
CA ASP A 5 -1.99 11.05 18.38
C ASP A 5 -1.21 11.06 17.04
N ILE A 6 -0.15 11.87 16.92
CA ILE A 6 0.72 11.88 15.74
C ILE A 6 1.60 10.63 15.74
N VAL A 7 1.53 9.87 14.65
CA VAL A 7 2.38 8.69 14.46
C VAL A 7 3.63 9.08 13.69
N ASP A 8 4.76 9.13 14.40
CA ASP A 8 6.10 9.29 13.80
C ASP A 8 6.64 7.92 13.38
N PHE A 9 6.79 7.70 12.08
CA PHE A 9 7.26 6.43 11.52
C PHE A 9 8.71 6.11 11.92
N SER A 10 9.51 7.12 12.27
CA SER A 10 10.88 6.92 12.74
C SER A 10 10.94 6.35 14.17
N GLN A 11 9.88 6.53 14.96
CA GLN A 11 9.77 6.06 16.35
C GLN A 11 8.77 4.90 16.51
N ALA A 12 8.06 4.54 15.43
CA ALA A 12 7.06 3.50 15.46
C ALA A 12 7.69 2.12 15.70
N ASN A 13 7.16 1.38 16.67
CA ASN A 13 7.65 0.05 17.07
C ASN A 13 6.58 -1.04 16.89
N THR A 14 5.74 -0.91 15.87
CA THR A 14 4.73 -1.94 15.54
C THR A 14 5.42 -3.22 15.09
N GLN A 15 4.96 -4.36 15.60
CA GLN A 15 5.46 -5.65 15.16
C GLN A 15 5.08 -5.91 13.69
N PRO A 16 5.94 -6.58 12.92
CA PRO A 16 5.63 -6.93 11.54
C PRO A 16 4.65 -8.09 11.46
N ASP A 17 3.65 -7.95 10.61
CA ASP A 17 2.88 -9.08 10.09
C ASP A 17 3.63 -9.68 8.90
N ARG A 18 4.10 -10.92 9.05
CA ARG A 18 4.85 -11.64 8.01
C ARG A 18 3.95 -12.60 7.26
N TYR A 19 4.05 -12.60 5.93
CA TYR A 19 3.26 -13.47 5.07
C TYR A 19 3.97 -13.76 3.75
N ARG A 20 3.41 -14.71 3.00
CA ARG A 20 3.77 -14.98 1.61
C ARG A 20 2.54 -14.75 0.74
N PRO A 21 2.71 -14.34 -0.54
CA PRO A 21 1.64 -14.44 -1.52
C PRO A 21 1.07 -15.86 -1.56
N ASP A 22 -0.19 -15.95 -1.98
CA ASP A 22 -0.78 -17.23 -2.37
C ASP A 22 0.17 -17.95 -3.36
N PRO A 23 0.60 -19.20 -3.09
CA PRO A 23 1.50 -19.94 -3.95
C PRO A 23 1.05 -19.98 -5.41
N ALA A 24 -0.26 -19.98 -5.69
CA ALA A 24 -0.79 -19.95 -7.05
C ALA A 24 -0.53 -18.62 -7.81
N LYS A 25 -0.17 -17.56 -7.09
CA LYS A 25 0.18 -16.24 -7.65
C LYS A 25 1.68 -16.04 -7.80
N VAL A 26 2.50 -16.89 -7.20
CA VAL A 26 3.96 -16.77 -7.25
C VAL A 26 4.46 -17.25 -8.61
N LEU A 27 5.23 -16.41 -9.28
CA LEU A 27 5.83 -16.70 -10.59
C LEU A 27 7.32 -17.07 -10.47
N LYS A 28 8.00 -16.57 -9.43
CA LYS A 28 9.44 -16.78 -9.22
C LYS A 28 9.83 -16.54 -7.76
N GLY A 29 10.77 -17.35 -7.24
CA GLY A 29 11.37 -17.17 -5.91
C GLY A 29 10.49 -17.59 -4.73
N ASP A 30 10.88 -17.17 -3.52
CA ASP A 30 10.10 -17.29 -2.28
C ASP A 30 9.89 -15.88 -1.70
N PRO A 31 8.92 -15.10 -2.22
CA PRO A 31 8.75 -13.70 -1.87
C PRO A 31 8.07 -13.53 -0.51
N GLU A 32 8.81 -13.77 0.57
CA GLU A 32 8.36 -13.40 1.92
C GLU A 32 8.21 -11.88 2.04
N GLN A 33 7.15 -11.45 2.71
CA GLN A 33 6.81 -10.05 2.93
C GLN A 33 6.58 -9.78 4.40
N ALA A 34 6.86 -8.54 4.81
CA ALA A 34 6.57 -8.04 6.14
C ALA A 34 5.89 -6.67 6.05
N VAL A 35 4.82 -6.47 6.81
CA VAL A 35 4.13 -5.18 6.92
C VAL A 35 4.16 -4.70 8.36
N TYR A 36 4.68 -3.49 8.55
CA TYR A 36 4.66 -2.77 9.81
C TYR A 36 3.58 -1.70 9.70
N ASN A 37 2.35 -2.04 10.10
CA ASN A 37 1.21 -1.13 9.98
C ASN A 37 1.19 -0.14 11.15
N HIS A 38 1.73 1.06 10.93
CA HIS A 38 1.90 2.08 11.96
C HIS A 38 0.62 2.85 12.30
N TYR A 39 -0.26 3.05 11.31
CA TYR A 39 -1.45 3.84 11.48
C TYR A 39 -2.65 3.22 10.77
N ASN A 40 -3.81 3.31 11.43
CA ASN A 40 -5.12 3.14 10.82
C ASN A 40 -5.98 4.34 11.19
N SER A 41 -6.67 4.91 10.21
CA SER A 41 -7.75 5.85 10.48
C SER A 41 -8.85 5.15 11.29
N PRO A 42 -9.57 5.86 12.18
CA PRO A 42 -10.64 5.27 12.99
C PRO A 42 -11.73 4.56 12.17
N CYS A 43 -11.95 4.99 10.92
CA CYS A 43 -12.93 4.39 10.02
C CYS A 43 -12.37 3.30 9.08
N GLY A 44 -11.08 3.02 9.16
CA GLY A 44 -10.41 1.99 8.34
C GLY A 44 -10.34 2.29 6.84
N GLN A 45 -10.56 3.55 6.41
CA GLN A 45 -10.39 3.95 5.01
C GLN A 45 -8.93 4.23 4.66
N MET A 46 -8.15 4.70 5.62
CA MET A 46 -6.73 4.97 5.44
C MET A 46 -5.92 4.08 6.38
N SER A 47 -4.86 3.48 5.85
CA SER A 47 -3.78 2.87 6.61
C SER A 47 -2.44 3.36 6.07
N ALA A 48 -1.43 3.35 6.93
CA ALA A 48 -0.10 3.77 6.52
C ALA A 48 0.97 3.06 7.36
N GLY A 49 2.10 2.77 6.73
CA GLY A 49 3.16 2.03 7.39
C GLY A 49 4.34 1.75 6.48
N VAL A 50 5.06 0.68 6.81
CA VAL A 50 6.20 0.20 6.05
C VAL A 50 5.91 -1.20 5.53
N TRP A 51 6.31 -1.46 4.29
CA TRP A 51 6.33 -2.78 3.69
C TRP A 51 7.78 -3.15 3.34
N GLU A 52 8.12 -4.41 3.57
CA GLU A 52 9.38 -5.05 3.19
C GLU A 52 9.06 -6.31 2.37
N GLY A 53 9.86 -6.57 1.34
CA GLY A 53 9.72 -7.75 0.51
C GLY A 53 11.07 -8.34 0.10
N GLU A 54 11.16 -9.65 0.20
CA GLU A 54 12.27 -10.45 -0.29
C GLU A 54 12.18 -10.70 -1.81
N VAL A 55 13.29 -11.14 -2.40
CA VAL A 55 13.41 -11.37 -3.84
C VAL A 55 12.41 -12.41 -4.33
N GLY A 56 11.64 -12.03 -5.35
CA GLY A 56 10.66 -12.89 -5.99
C GLY A 56 9.69 -12.10 -6.87
N GLN A 57 8.79 -12.82 -7.55
CA GLN A 57 7.79 -12.22 -8.43
C GLN A 57 6.43 -12.87 -8.21
N TRP A 58 5.37 -12.07 -8.14
CA TRP A 58 4.01 -12.56 -7.98
C TRP A 58 2.98 -11.67 -8.66
N LEU A 59 1.79 -12.24 -8.89
CA LEU A 59 0.62 -11.51 -9.40
C LEU A 59 0.03 -10.59 -8.34
N VAL A 60 -0.29 -9.36 -8.73
CA VAL A 60 -0.95 -8.35 -7.89
C VAL A 60 -2.27 -7.90 -8.51
N ASN A 61 -3.24 -7.57 -7.64
CA ASN A 61 -4.53 -6.99 -8.00
C ASN A 61 -4.90 -5.98 -6.92
N TYR A 62 -4.77 -4.70 -7.25
CA TYR A 62 -5.04 -3.60 -6.35
C TYR A 62 -6.52 -3.25 -6.37
N THR A 63 -7.18 -3.34 -5.22
CA THR A 63 -8.57 -2.89 -5.03
C THR A 63 -8.66 -1.48 -4.46
N GLU A 64 -7.54 -1.00 -3.94
CA GLU A 64 -7.32 0.24 -3.21
C GLU A 64 -6.33 1.15 -3.94
N HIS A 65 -6.30 2.42 -3.56
CA HIS A 65 -5.25 3.33 -4.00
C HIS A 65 -4.08 3.25 -3.02
N GLU A 66 -2.86 3.06 -3.51
CA GLU A 66 -1.67 2.97 -2.65
C GLU A 66 -0.62 3.99 -3.09
N TYR A 67 -0.35 5.00 -2.27
CA TYR A 67 0.89 5.77 -2.37
C TYR A 67 2.06 4.91 -1.89
N CYS A 68 3.16 4.95 -2.62
CA CYS A 68 4.40 4.25 -2.33
C CYS A 68 5.58 5.23 -2.40
N GLU A 69 6.50 5.12 -1.45
CA GLU A 69 7.85 5.69 -1.53
C GLU A 69 8.87 4.60 -1.28
N ILE A 70 9.74 4.33 -2.27
CA ILE A 70 10.81 3.35 -2.10
C ILE A 70 11.94 3.98 -1.28
N VAL A 71 12.33 3.29 -0.20
CA VAL A 71 13.40 3.74 0.70
C VAL A 71 14.61 2.79 0.69
N GLN A 72 14.45 1.58 0.15
CA GLN A 72 15.54 0.62 -0.05
C GLN A 72 15.23 -0.32 -1.22
N GLY A 73 16.27 -0.77 -1.92
CA GLY A 73 16.21 -1.85 -2.89
C GLY A 73 15.60 -1.44 -4.24
N VAL A 74 15.26 -2.46 -5.02
CA VAL A 74 14.77 -2.32 -6.40
C VAL A 74 13.63 -3.29 -6.65
N SER A 75 12.53 -2.77 -7.17
CA SER A 75 11.39 -3.56 -7.65
C SER A 75 11.00 -3.16 -9.07
N VAL A 76 10.20 -3.99 -9.72
CA VAL A 76 9.58 -3.70 -11.02
C VAL A 76 8.11 -4.05 -10.98
N LEU A 77 7.26 -3.08 -11.31
CA LEU A 77 5.85 -3.29 -11.60
C LEU A 77 5.68 -3.50 -13.10
N ARG A 78 4.88 -4.49 -13.49
CA ARG A 78 4.52 -4.76 -14.90
C ARG A 78 3.02 -4.87 -15.03
N ASP A 79 2.45 -4.28 -16.08
CA ASP A 79 1.04 -4.45 -16.41
C ASP A 79 0.83 -5.65 -17.37
N GLY A 80 -0.42 -5.90 -17.75
CA GLY A 80 -0.77 -6.94 -18.71
C GLY A 80 -0.45 -6.61 -20.17
N ASP A 81 -0.15 -5.35 -20.48
CA ASP A 81 0.10 -4.86 -21.84
C ASP A 81 1.60 -4.89 -22.21
N GLY A 82 2.44 -5.40 -21.29
CA GLY A 82 3.89 -5.53 -21.48
C GLY A 82 4.68 -4.29 -21.05
N ASN A 83 4.04 -3.27 -20.47
CA ASN A 83 4.75 -2.13 -19.92
C ASN A 83 5.38 -2.48 -18.57
N ALA A 84 6.43 -1.75 -18.22
CA ALA A 84 7.11 -1.92 -16.95
C ALA A 84 7.61 -0.60 -16.38
N LYS A 85 7.54 -0.50 -15.04
CA LYS A 85 8.13 0.59 -14.27
C LYS A 85 9.08 0.02 -13.24
N THR A 86 10.36 0.35 -13.37
CA THR A 86 11.33 0.08 -12.31
C THR A 86 11.18 1.11 -11.20
N LEU A 87 11.25 0.63 -9.96
CA LEU A 87 11.06 1.38 -8.74
C LEU A 87 12.35 1.29 -7.93
N ARG A 88 12.92 2.44 -7.56
CA ARG A 88 14.19 2.57 -6.84
C ARG A 88 14.07 3.60 -5.73
N VAL A 89 15.04 3.59 -4.82
CA VAL A 89 15.13 4.55 -3.71
C VAL A 89 14.90 5.99 -4.19
N GLY A 90 13.96 6.68 -3.55
CA GLY A 90 13.56 8.05 -3.88
C GLY A 90 12.36 8.16 -4.83
N ASP A 91 11.95 7.07 -5.49
CA ASP A 91 10.73 7.05 -6.29
C ASP A 91 9.49 7.15 -5.40
N ARG A 92 8.59 8.06 -5.77
CA ARG A 92 7.31 8.32 -5.11
C ARG A 92 6.19 8.26 -6.13
N PHE A 93 5.20 7.41 -5.91
CA PHE A 93 4.16 7.15 -6.90
C PHE A 93 2.88 6.63 -6.25
N VAL A 94 1.79 6.64 -7.01
CA VAL A 94 0.52 6.05 -6.61
C VAL A 94 0.19 4.90 -7.55
N ILE A 95 -0.21 3.77 -6.97
CA ILE A 95 -0.83 2.67 -7.70
C ILE A 95 -2.34 2.88 -7.58
N PRO A 96 -3.05 3.14 -8.69
CA PRO A 96 -4.49 3.33 -8.64
C PRO A 96 -5.22 2.00 -8.41
N ALA A 97 -6.35 2.07 -7.71
CA ALA A 97 -7.29 0.96 -7.63
C ALA A 97 -7.65 0.47 -9.04
N GLY A 98 -7.71 -0.85 -9.21
CA GLY A 98 -7.93 -1.52 -10.48
C GLY A 98 -6.65 -1.95 -11.20
N PHE A 99 -5.46 -1.53 -10.75
CA PHE A 99 -4.20 -2.01 -11.31
C PHE A 99 -4.06 -3.54 -11.14
N LYS A 100 -3.74 -4.22 -12.24
CA LYS A 100 -3.47 -5.66 -12.29
C LYS A 100 -2.17 -5.90 -13.03
N GLY A 101 -1.36 -6.82 -12.52
CA GLY A 101 -0.06 -7.08 -13.11
C GLY A 101 0.83 -7.96 -12.23
N THR A 102 2.13 -7.74 -12.32
CA THR A 102 3.12 -8.40 -11.44
C THR A 102 3.92 -7.39 -10.65
N TRP A 103 4.23 -7.74 -9.40
CA TRP A 103 5.31 -7.10 -8.63
C TRP A 103 6.50 -8.06 -8.61
N GLU A 104 7.67 -7.57 -9.04
CA GLU A 104 8.94 -8.29 -8.98
C GLU A 104 9.92 -7.53 -8.08
N VAL A 105 10.37 -8.14 -6.99
CA VAL A 105 11.47 -7.64 -6.17
C VAL A 105 12.77 -8.21 -6.73
N LEU A 106 13.67 -7.32 -7.17
CA LEU A 106 14.98 -7.69 -7.72
C LEU A 106 16.07 -7.68 -6.65
N GLU A 107 15.96 -6.76 -5.70
CA GLU A 107 16.81 -6.60 -4.52
C GLU A 107 15.90 -6.37 -3.31
N PRO A 108 16.18 -6.95 -2.12
CA PRO A 108 15.32 -6.79 -0.94
C PRO A 108 14.86 -5.34 -0.76
N CYS A 109 13.54 -5.16 -0.84
CA CYS A 109 12.93 -3.86 -1.10
C CYS A 109 12.15 -3.41 0.13
N ARG A 110 12.26 -2.12 0.46
CA ARG A 110 11.50 -1.49 1.54
C ARG A 110 10.80 -0.25 1.01
N LYS A 111 9.51 -0.09 1.33
CA LYS A 111 8.72 1.08 0.95
C LYS A 111 7.89 1.61 2.13
N ILE A 112 7.70 2.92 2.15
CA ILE A 112 6.62 3.54 2.91
C ILE A 112 5.35 3.45 2.07
N TYR A 113 4.25 3.03 2.67
CA TYR A 113 2.96 3.00 2.00
C TYR A 113 1.93 3.87 2.72
N VAL A 114 1.00 4.41 1.93
CA VAL A 114 -0.27 4.95 2.41
C VAL A 114 -1.37 4.38 1.52
N VAL A 115 -2.24 3.59 2.10
CA VAL A 115 -3.39 2.99 1.42
C VAL A 115 -4.62 3.83 1.71
N PHE A 116 -5.40 4.09 0.65
CA PHE A 116 -6.76 4.59 0.73
C PHE A 116 -7.71 3.55 0.12
N ASP A 117 -8.50 2.92 0.99
CA ASP A 117 -9.58 2.02 0.66
C ASP A 117 -10.92 2.76 0.76
N ARG A 118 -11.60 2.89 -0.37
CA ARG A 118 -12.88 3.62 -0.44
C ARG A 118 -13.97 2.79 0.23
N ARG A 119 -14.20 3.04 1.51
CA ARG A 119 -15.35 2.50 2.24
C ARG A 119 -16.60 3.36 2.07
N PRO A 120 -17.81 2.77 2.21
CA PRO A 120 -19.06 3.51 2.27
C PRO A 120 -19.00 4.68 3.29
N GLU A 121 -19.44 5.87 2.88
CA GLU A 121 -19.27 7.12 3.66
C GLU A 121 -19.93 7.09 5.04
N ASN A 122 -21.00 6.30 5.20
CA ASN A 122 -21.72 6.13 6.46
C ASN A 122 -20.87 5.48 7.57
N LEU A 123 -19.78 4.80 7.22
CA LEU A 123 -18.85 4.21 8.18
C LEU A 123 -17.77 5.20 8.65
N CYS A 124 -17.43 6.21 7.84
CA CYS A 124 -16.34 7.13 8.17
C CYS A 124 -16.81 8.45 8.82
N CYS A 125 -18.07 8.82 8.64
CA CYS A 125 -18.67 9.99 9.28
C CYS A 125 -20.10 9.66 9.76
N PRO A 126 -20.28 8.95 10.89
CA PRO A 126 -21.62 8.73 11.44
C PRO A 126 -22.25 10.08 11.81
N GLY A 127 -23.27 10.50 11.04
CA GLY A 127 -24.05 11.72 11.30
C GLY A 127 -23.87 12.89 10.31
N ARG A 128 -23.09 12.77 9.22
CA ARG A 128 -23.12 13.80 8.15
C ARG A 128 -24.44 13.71 7.35
N PRO A 129 -25.18 14.81 7.14
CA PRO A 129 -26.37 14.80 6.30
C PRO A 129 -26.02 14.50 4.83
N LEU A 130 -26.78 13.61 4.19
CA LEU A 130 -26.65 13.22 2.77
C LEU A 130 -26.55 14.40 1.77
N ARG A 131 -27.01 15.60 2.15
CA ARG A 131 -27.06 16.77 1.26
C ARG A 131 -25.70 17.41 0.95
N GLU A 132 -24.65 17.17 1.74
CA GLU A 132 -23.30 17.67 1.43
C GLU A 132 -22.50 16.74 0.50
N GLN A 133 -22.99 15.52 0.25
CA GLN A 133 -22.29 14.49 -0.56
C GLN A 133 -22.29 14.79 -2.07
N ALA A 134 -23.17 15.68 -2.53
CA ALA A 134 -23.31 16.02 -3.95
C ALA A 134 -22.47 17.23 -4.41
N ARG A 135 -21.76 17.93 -3.51
CA ARG A 135 -21.09 19.20 -3.83
C ARG A 135 -19.59 19.12 -4.10
N SER A 136 -18.94 17.97 -3.93
CA SER A 136 -17.49 17.84 -4.12
C SER A 136 -17.04 17.36 -5.51
N HIS A 137 -17.93 17.43 -6.51
CA HIS A 137 -17.65 17.10 -7.91
C HIS A 137 -17.87 18.31 -8.83
N ILE A 138 -17.35 19.48 -8.45
CA ILE A 138 -17.14 20.63 -9.36
C ILE A 138 -15.68 21.02 -9.28
#